data_AF-A0A149TE71-F1
#
_entry.id   AF-A0A149TE71-F1
#
_cell.length_a   1.000
_cell.length_b   1.000
_cell.length_c   1.000
_cell.angle_alpha   90.00
_cell.angle_beta   90.00
_cell.angle_gamma   90.00
#
_symmetry.space_group_name_H-M   'P 1'
#
loop_
_entity.id
_entity.type
_entity.pdbx_description
1 polymer ?
#
loop_
_entity_poly.entity_id
_entity_poly.type
_entity_poly.pdbx_seq_one_letter_code
_entity_poly.pdbx_strand_id
1 'polypeptide(L)'
;MTMPFAPDPTESAFACFDAGDLSGAEDAFRAILAMEPGQADALHGMACLARVRGQSGMAIALVGRALQKPAVSSDRKARMHMTLGLALSEQGHLEAARAALHVSVLLQPADPRAHTALAEVCVGLGRRGQAREALQKAAALLADESNVRTRIGELFLDDGLVELAVGEFRWVVRHRPRDGAALANLGAALFAGNAFDEAHGVLVQACELGAGNAETLNSLGLVEMARGELAAAAETLRRALELRPLDVRIANNLGTILMEIGREDDAATLFRTIMGRETGEEAERARFNRATILLGQGRFAEGWQDFESRRTILGLVSENPQWNGSAGEDPVAIVGEQGLGDEVQFLRFLQQTARLRLLRLRFRTAELAGLMPGLDQDRILPPEGPVAAEISLLSLPNVLGLGEMPSAEPYFAVRETPEADRVGVCWSGNPSYRFDRRRSVPVGCLEILRQVSGARFVALQPGDAPDWMERVSLKTPLDLAREVGLCALVISVDTLVAHMAGALGRPLWLLNREGGDWRWKDVDWYRDVHQFRPPAGADVSKGWTVVLQEVAVALTLRGQEPEGS
;
A
#
# COMPACT_ATOMS: atom_id res chain seq x y z
N MET A 1 -63.21 23.70 31.42
CA MET A 1 -62.08 24.38 32.08
C MET A 1 -60.82 23.65 31.65
N THR A 2 -60.18 24.12 30.59
CA THR A 2 -58.89 23.59 30.11
C THR A 2 -57.83 23.95 31.15
N MET A 3 -57.26 22.95 31.81
CA MET A 3 -56.09 23.13 32.68
C MET A 3 -54.97 23.76 31.83
N PRO A 4 -54.34 24.86 32.29
CA PRO A 4 -53.19 25.41 31.58
C PRO A 4 -52.07 24.37 31.56
N PHE A 5 -51.43 24.18 30.39
CA PHE A 5 -50.21 23.37 30.27
C PHE A 5 -49.19 23.92 31.25
N ALA A 6 -48.85 23.13 32.29
CA ALA A 6 -47.71 23.46 33.13
C ALA A 6 -46.43 23.35 32.25
N PRO A 7 -45.55 24.37 32.25
CA PRO A 7 -44.31 24.31 31.48
C PRO A 7 -43.45 23.13 31.96
N ASP A 8 -42.74 22.47 31.03
CA ASP A 8 -41.89 21.34 31.35
C ASP A 8 -40.74 21.82 32.26
N PRO A 9 -40.67 21.35 33.52
CA PRO A 9 -39.68 21.85 34.47
C PRO A 9 -38.23 21.54 34.05
N THR A 10 -38.03 20.62 33.09
CA THR A 10 -36.70 20.26 32.58
C THR A 10 -36.24 21.09 31.40
N GLU A 11 -37.10 21.90 30.78
CA GLU A 11 -36.76 22.66 29.56
C GLU A 11 -35.60 23.63 29.78
N SER A 12 -35.62 24.38 30.88
CA SER A 12 -34.52 25.29 31.25
C SER A 12 -33.22 24.53 31.57
N ALA A 13 -33.31 23.32 32.14
CA ALA A 13 -32.15 22.52 32.49
C ALA A 13 -31.46 21.95 31.24
N PHE A 14 -32.24 21.50 30.25
CA PHE A 14 -31.72 21.11 28.94
C PHE A 14 -31.18 22.30 28.17
N ALA A 15 -31.80 23.49 28.27
CA ALA A 15 -31.25 24.70 27.65
C ALA A 15 -29.86 25.06 28.22
N CYS A 16 -29.65 24.95 29.54
CA CYS A 16 -28.33 25.10 30.14
C CYS A 16 -27.33 24.06 29.60
N PHE A 17 -27.76 22.80 29.46
CA PHE A 17 -26.93 21.72 28.92
C PHE A 17 -26.53 22.01 27.46
N ASP A 18 -27.49 22.40 26.62
CA ASP A 18 -27.27 22.72 25.21
C ASP A 18 -26.39 23.97 25.03
N ALA A 19 -26.44 24.92 25.98
CA ALA A 19 -25.55 26.08 26.04
C ALA A 19 -24.14 25.76 26.56
N GLY A 20 -23.88 24.52 26.99
CA GLY A 20 -22.60 24.09 27.55
C GLY A 20 -22.38 24.44 29.02
N ASP A 21 -23.38 25.02 29.70
CA ASP A 21 -23.36 25.24 31.14
C ASP A 21 -23.69 23.94 31.89
N LEU A 22 -22.70 23.05 31.95
CA LEU A 22 -22.84 21.72 32.57
C LEU A 22 -23.09 21.80 34.08
N SER A 23 -22.62 22.86 34.75
CA SER A 23 -22.82 23.03 36.19
C SER A 23 -24.25 23.50 36.48
N GLY A 24 -24.72 24.53 35.77
CA GLY A 24 -26.09 25.02 35.90
C GLY A 24 -27.12 23.97 35.49
N ALA A 25 -26.85 23.19 34.44
CA ALA A 25 -27.69 22.06 34.06
C ALA A 25 -27.76 21.00 35.16
N GLU A 26 -26.63 20.65 35.77
CA GLU A 26 -26.59 19.67 36.86
C GLU A 26 -27.39 20.14 38.08
N ASP A 27 -27.19 21.39 38.51
CA ASP A 27 -27.90 21.95 39.65
C ASP A 27 -29.42 21.98 39.41
N ALA A 28 -29.83 22.36 38.19
CA ALA A 28 -31.23 22.37 37.79
C ALA A 28 -31.84 20.95 37.78
N PHE A 29 -31.17 19.96 37.19
CA PHE A 29 -31.64 18.57 37.20
C PHE A 29 -31.70 17.99 38.61
N ARG A 30 -30.71 18.29 39.48
CA ARG A 30 -30.72 17.88 40.89
C ARG A 30 -31.88 18.49 41.66
N ALA A 31 -32.18 19.77 41.44
CA ALA A 31 -33.32 20.43 42.07
C ALA A 31 -34.65 19.77 41.68
N ILE A 32 -34.81 19.42 40.39
CA ILE A 32 -35.99 18.70 39.90
C ILE A 32 -36.08 17.31 40.54
N LEU A 33 -34.96 16.57 40.62
CA LEU A 33 -34.93 15.24 41.25
C LEU A 33 -35.12 15.28 42.77
N ALA A 34 -34.80 16.39 43.44
CA ALA A 34 -35.07 16.57 44.86
C ALA A 34 -36.59 16.71 45.13
N MET A 35 -37.31 17.37 44.22
CA MET A 35 -38.76 17.52 44.26
C MET A 35 -39.48 16.25 43.79
N GLU A 36 -38.98 15.62 42.72
CA GLU A 36 -39.54 14.43 42.11
C GLU A 36 -38.41 13.43 41.74
N PRO A 37 -38.01 12.53 42.67
CA PRO A 37 -36.89 11.60 42.46
C PRO A 37 -37.06 10.61 41.29
N GLY A 38 -38.28 10.51 40.75
CA GLY A 38 -38.65 9.65 39.65
C GLY A 38 -38.82 10.35 38.31
N GLN A 39 -38.56 11.66 38.21
CA GLN A 39 -38.77 12.44 37.00
C GLN A 39 -37.85 11.92 35.88
N ALA A 40 -38.45 11.40 34.80
CA ALA A 40 -37.74 10.64 33.77
C ALA A 40 -36.75 11.47 32.94
N ASP A 41 -37.13 12.69 32.56
CA ASP A 41 -36.30 13.58 31.73
C ASP A 41 -35.14 14.18 32.51
N ALA A 42 -35.28 14.43 33.81
CA ALA A 42 -34.20 14.86 34.68
C ALA A 42 -33.20 13.72 34.94
N LEU A 43 -33.67 12.47 35.07
CA LEU A 43 -32.80 11.30 35.08
C LEU A 43 -32.05 11.14 33.75
N HIS A 44 -32.72 11.39 32.62
CA HIS A 44 -32.08 11.38 31.29
C HIS A 44 -31.07 12.53 31.13
N GLY A 45 -31.38 13.74 31.59
CA GLY A 45 -30.47 14.88 31.61
C GLY A 45 -29.20 14.60 32.43
N MET A 46 -29.35 14.03 33.63
CA MET A 46 -28.22 13.55 34.44
C MET A 46 -27.42 12.44 33.73
N ALA A 47 -28.07 11.57 32.95
CA ALA A 47 -27.39 10.57 32.14
C ALA A 47 -26.56 11.21 31.00
N CYS A 48 -27.09 12.25 30.34
CA CYS A 48 -26.35 13.03 29.35
C CYS A 48 -25.12 13.70 29.96
N LEU A 49 -25.25 14.34 31.13
CA LEU A 49 -24.14 14.92 31.88
C LEU A 49 -23.08 13.88 32.26
N ALA A 50 -23.52 12.72 32.77
CA ALA A 50 -22.62 11.62 33.10
C ALA A 50 -21.82 11.15 31.88
N ARG A 51 -22.47 11.03 30.71
CA ARG A 51 -21.81 10.64 29.45
C ARG A 51 -20.76 11.66 29.00
N VAL A 52 -21.10 12.95 29.01
CA VAL A 52 -20.14 14.04 28.67
C VAL A 52 -18.93 14.05 29.60
N ARG A 53 -19.08 13.59 30.86
CA ARG A 53 -18.00 13.46 31.84
C ARG A 53 -17.23 12.12 31.77
N GLY A 54 -17.50 11.28 30.77
CA GLY A 54 -16.89 9.95 30.63
C GLY A 54 -17.37 8.92 31.66
N GLN A 55 -18.46 9.20 32.37
CA GLN A 55 -19.07 8.31 33.38
C GLN A 55 -20.14 7.43 32.73
N SER A 56 -19.80 6.73 31.65
CA SER A 56 -20.76 6.00 30.79
C SER A 56 -21.52 4.91 31.56
N GLY A 57 -20.91 4.30 32.58
CA GLY A 57 -21.59 3.33 33.47
C GLY A 57 -22.73 3.97 34.28
N MET A 58 -22.50 5.18 34.80
CA MET A 58 -23.54 5.97 35.48
C MET A 58 -24.63 6.40 34.51
N ALA A 59 -24.26 6.81 33.29
CA ALA A 59 -25.21 7.17 32.25
C ALA A 59 -26.17 6.00 31.91
N ILE A 60 -25.65 4.78 31.77
CA ILE A 60 -26.45 3.57 31.54
C ILE A 60 -27.44 3.33 32.69
N ALA A 61 -26.97 3.43 33.95
CA ALA A 61 -27.83 3.24 35.11
C ALA A 61 -28.95 4.29 35.20
N LEU A 62 -28.62 5.56 34.99
CA LEU A 62 -29.57 6.68 35.06
C LEU A 62 -30.61 6.61 33.94
N VAL A 63 -30.19 6.34 32.71
CA VAL A 63 -31.12 6.23 31.57
C VAL A 63 -31.98 4.97 31.67
N GLY A 64 -31.44 3.86 32.19
CA GLY A 64 -32.21 2.64 32.49
C GLY A 64 -33.32 2.90 33.51
N ARG A 65 -33.03 3.68 34.56
CA ARG A 65 -34.03 4.13 35.54
C ARG A 65 -35.07 5.07 34.93
N ALA A 66 -34.67 5.95 34.01
CA ALA A 66 -35.58 6.84 33.30
C ALA A 66 -36.57 6.04 32.41
N LEU A 67 -36.07 5.03 31.69
CA LEU A 67 -36.87 4.18 30.80
C LEU A 67 -37.91 3.32 31.54
N GLN A 68 -37.69 3.02 32.82
CA GLN A 68 -38.65 2.28 33.67
C GLN A 68 -39.82 3.14 34.15
N LYS A 69 -39.81 4.46 33.92
CA LYS A 69 -40.87 5.35 34.40
C LYS A 69 -42.12 5.26 33.52
N PRO A 70 -43.32 5.26 34.14
CA PRO A 70 -44.56 5.28 33.38
C PRO A 70 -44.73 6.61 32.64
N ALA A 71 -45.55 6.61 31.58
CA ALA A 71 -45.95 7.82 30.84
C ALA A 71 -44.86 8.61 30.09
N VAL A 72 -43.72 8.00 29.74
CA VAL A 72 -42.74 8.62 28.83
C VAL A 72 -43.22 8.48 27.38
N SER A 73 -43.31 9.60 26.65
CA SER A 73 -43.70 9.63 25.23
C SER A 73 -42.69 8.89 24.34
N SER A 74 -43.11 8.45 23.15
CA SER A 74 -42.23 7.76 22.18
C SER A 74 -40.99 8.58 21.83
N ASP A 75 -41.14 9.89 21.61
CA ASP A 75 -40.03 10.79 21.26
C ASP A 75 -39.01 10.92 22.41
N ARG A 76 -39.49 11.00 23.66
CA ARG A 76 -38.61 11.02 24.85
C ARG A 76 -37.87 9.70 25.00
N LYS A 77 -38.58 8.56 24.83
CA LYS A 77 -37.97 7.23 24.82
C LYS A 77 -36.93 7.08 23.70
N ALA A 78 -37.16 7.63 22.51
CA ALA A 78 -36.20 7.60 21.41
C ALA A 78 -34.87 8.26 21.80
N ARG A 79 -34.92 9.45 22.42
CA ARG A 79 -33.72 10.17 22.91
C ARG A 79 -33.00 9.44 24.04
N MET A 80 -33.76 8.84 24.95
CA MET A 80 -33.21 8.00 26.03
C MET A 80 -32.50 6.76 25.47
N HIS A 81 -33.10 6.08 24.50
CA HIS A 81 -32.49 4.93 23.82
C HIS A 81 -31.24 5.31 23.02
N MET A 82 -31.22 6.49 22.39
CA MET A 82 -30.02 7.01 21.74
C MET A 82 -28.89 7.23 22.75
N THR A 83 -29.20 7.86 23.88
CA THR A 83 -28.25 8.09 24.98
C THR A 83 -27.73 6.78 25.58
N LEU A 84 -28.61 5.80 25.80
CA LEU A 84 -28.24 4.46 26.25
C LEU A 84 -27.29 3.79 25.25
N GLY A 85 -27.61 3.85 23.96
CA GLY A 85 -26.81 3.27 22.90
C GLY A 85 -25.41 3.85 22.82
N LEU A 86 -25.29 5.18 22.85
CA LEU A 86 -23.99 5.87 22.88
C LEU A 86 -23.17 5.47 24.11
N ALA A 87 -23.77 5.49 25.31
CA ALA A 87 -23.07 5.12 26.54
C ALA A 87 -22.63 3.64 26.57
N LEU A 88 -23.43 2.73 26.00
CA LEU A 88 -23.06 1.31 25.83
C LEU A 88 -21.90 1.14 24.84
N SER A 89 -21.88 1.94 23.77
CA SER A 89 -20.79 1.92 22.79
C SER A 89 -19.47 2.37 23.41
N GLU A 90 -19.49 3.43 24.23
CA GLU A 90 -18.32 3.92 24.96
C GLU A 90 -17.75 2.89 25.95
N GLN A 91 -18.59 1.98 26.47
CA GLN A 91 -18.18 0.85 27.32
C GLN A 91 -17.80 -0.42 26.52
N GLY A 92 -17.80 -0.36 25.18
CA GLY A 92 -17.49 -1.50 24.32
C GLY A 92 -18.61 -2.55 24.20
N HIS A 93 -19.81 -2.31 24.74
CA HIS A 93 -20.96 -3.21 24.63
C HIS A 93 -21.71 -3.02 23.31
N LEU A 94 -21.02 -3.28 22.20
CA LEU A 94 -21.46 -2.87 20.85
C LEU A 94 -22.80 -3.47 20.39
N GLU A 95 -23.08 -4.75 20.64
CA GLU A 95 -24.38 -5.34 20.24
C GLU A 95 -25.55 -4.76 21.07
N ALA A 96 -25.34 -4.50 22.36
CA ALA A 96 -26.34 -3.84 23.19
C ALA A 96 -26.55 -2.39 22.77
N ALA A 97 -25.47 -1.69 22.42
CA ALA A 97 -25.51 -0.35 21.85
C ALA A 97 -26.33 -0.32 20.56
N ARG A 98 -26.09 -1.26 19.64
CA ARG A 98 -26.81 -1.40 18.38
C ARG A 98 -28.30 -1.63 18.61
N ALA A 99 -28.66 -2.50 19.54
CA ALA A 99 -30.06 -2.77 19.88
C ALA A 99 -30.76 -1.52 20.42
N ALA A 100 -30.13 -0.78 21.34
CA ALA A 100 -30.68 0.46 21.88
C ALA A 100 -30.85 1.53 20.80
N LEU A 101 -29.86 1.72 19.93
CA LEU A 101 -29.94 2.67 18.81
C LEU A 101 -30.97 2.27 17.77
N HIS A 102 -31.15 0.97 17.51
CA HIS A 102 -32.20 0.49 16.63
C HIS A 102 -33.59 0.82 17.18
N VAL A 103 -33.81 0.68 18.49
CA VAL A 103 -35.07 1.13 19.13
C VAL A 103 -35.24 2.65 18.98
N SER A 104 -34.17 3.43 19.13
CA SER A 104 -34.22 4.88 18.91
C SER A 104 -34.68 5.23 17.48
N VAL A 105 -34.10 4.57 16.46
CA VAL A 105 -34.49 4.74 15.05
C VAL A 105 -35.93 4.29 14.79
N LEU A 106 -36.40 3.20 15.41
CA LEU A 106 -37.78 2.73 15.26
C LEU A 106 -38.79 3.72 15.85
N LEU A 107 -38.46 4.33 17.00
CA LEU A 107 -39.32 5.29 17.67
C LEU A 107 -39.31 6.67 16.99
N GLN A 108 -38.18 7.06 16.41
CA GLN A 108 -38.04 8.33 15.70
C GLN A 108 -37.24 8.16 14.39
N PRO A 109 -37.87 7.64 13.31
CA PRO A 109 -37.18 7.33 12.05
C PRO A 109 -36.59 8.55 11.33
N ALA A 110 -37.07 9.75 11.66
CA ALA A 110 -36.64 11.01 11.06
C ALA A 110 -35.52 11.72 11.85
N ASP A 111 -34.96 11.14 12.92
CA ASP A 111 -33.80 11.73 13.62
C ASP A 111 -32.47 11.26 12.96
N PRO A 112 -31.76 12.11 12.21
CA PRO A 112 -30.50 11.73 11.56
C PRO A 112 -29.39 11.38 12.56
N ARG A 113 -29.45 11.88 13.81
CA ARG A 113 -28.44 11.58 14.84
C ARG A 113 -28.51 10.12 15.27
N ALA A 114 -29.72 9.56 15.38
CA ALA A 114 -29.93 8.16 15.73
C ALA A 114 -29.38 7.23 14.64
N HIS A 115 -29.60 7.57 13.36
CA HIS A 115 -29.02 6.85 12.22
C HIS A 115 -27.50 6.94 12.18
N THR A 116 -26.93 8.12 12.40
CA THR A 116 -25.47 8.32 12.44
C THR A 116 -24.83 7.53 13.58
N ALA A 117 -25.40 7.59 14.78
CA ALA A 117 -24.92 6.81 15.92
C ALA A 117 -25.04 5.29 15.69
N LEU A 118 -26.15 4.83 15.09
CA LEU A 118 -26.32 3.43 14.70
C LEU A 118 -25.24 3.00 13.70
N ALA A 119 -24.91 3.87 12.74
CA ALA A 119 -23.87 3.59 11.76
C ALA A 119 -22.50 3.37 12.41
N GLU A 120 -22.08 4.27 13.32
CA GLU A 120 -20.79 4.14 14.01
C GLU A 120 -20.67 2.85 14.82
N VAL A 121 -21.75 2.44 15.51
CA VAL A 121 -21.77 1.14 16.21
C VAL A 121 -21.70 -0.02 15.22
N CYS A 122 -22.39 0.07 14.08
CA CYS A 122 -22.28 -0.94 13.02
C CYS A 122 -20.86 -1.03 12.44
N VAL A 123 -20.14 0.09 12.31
CA VAL A 123 -18.71 0.11 11.92
C VAL A 123 -17.88 -0.66 12.95
N GLY A 124 -18.04 -0.36 14.24
CA GLY A 124 -17.33 -1.07 15.32
C GLY A 124 -17.61 -2.58 15.37
N LEU A 125 -18.80 -3.02 14.92
CA LEU A 125 -19.17 -4.43 14.79
C LEU A 125 -18.70 -5.08 13.48
N GLY A 126 -18.02 -4.35 12.59
CA GLY A 126 -17.66 -4.83 11.25
C GLY A 126 -18.85 -4.99 10.30
N ARG A 127 -20.05 -4.52 10.68
CA ARG A 127 -21.29 -4.61 9.89
C ARG A 127 -21.37 -3.46 8.88
N ARG A 128 -20.39 -3.39 7.98
CA ARG A 128 -20.18 -2.25 7.06
C ARG A 128 -21.37 -1.94 6.15
N GLY A 129 -22.09 -2.96 5.67
CA GLY A 129 -23.31 -2.76 4.88
C GLY A 129 -24.41 -2.02 5.65
N GLN A 130 -24.64 -2.40 6.91
CA GLN A 130 -25.64 -1.75 7.78
C GLN A 130 -25.21 -0.33 8.16
N ALA A 131 -23.91 -0.10 8.34
CA ALA A 131 -23.37 1.23 8.59
C ALA A 131 -23.66 2.18 7.41
N ARG A 132 -23.40 1.75 6.17
CA ARG A 132 -23.69 2.55 4.98
C ARG A 132 -25.17 2.84 4.80
N GLU A 133 -26.04 1.85 5.01
CA GLU A 133 -27.49 2.06 4.92
C GLU A 133 -27.98 3.09 5.95
N ALA A 134 -27.48 3.02 7.18
CA ALA A 134 -27.81 3.99 8.22
C ALA A 134 -27.28 5.40 7.88
N LEU A 135 -26.04 5.54 7.38
CA LEU A 135 -25.52 6.83 6.92
C LEU A 135 -26.30 7.40 5.73
N GLN A 136 -26.71 6.57 4.77
CA GLN A 136 -27.54 7.02 3.65
C GLN A 136 -28.90 7.56 4.13
N LYS A 137 -29.51 6.91 5.12
CA LYS A 137 -30.73 7.41 5.78
C LYS A 137 -30.48 8.72 6.51
N ALA A 138 -29.35 8.84 7.23
CA ALA A 138 -28.98 10.10 7.89
C ALA A 138 -28.78 11.24 6.88
N ALA A 139 -28.09 10.98 5.77
CA ALA A 139 -27.88 11.94 4.70
C ALA A 139 -29.21 12.46 4.13
N ALA A 140 -30.16 11.57 3.82
CA ALA A 140 -31.47 11.94 3.29
C ALA A 140 -32.32 12.83 4.25
N LEU A 141 -31.96 12.89 5.54
CA LEU A 141 -32.68 13.65 6.57
C LEU A 141 -31.98 14.96 6.96
N LEU A 142 -30.72 15.17 6.55
CA LEU A 142 -29.94 16.35 6.90
C LEU A 142 -30.07 17.44 5.84
N ALA A 143 -30.11 18.70 6.29
CA ALA A 143 -29.99 19.85 5.39
C ALA A 143 -28.56 20.00 4.84
N ASP A 144 -27.56 19.54 5.60
CA ASP A 144 -26.16 19.49 5.19
C ASP A 144 -25.63 18.07 5.38
N GLU A 145 -25.48 17.36 4.26
CA GLU A 145 -25.07 15.96 4.22
C GLU A 145 -23.56 15.78 4.25
N SER A 146 -22.78 16.87 4.23
CA SER A 146 -21.35 16.82 3.93
C SER A 146 -20.57 15.90 4.86
N ASN A 147 -20.80 15.99 6.18
CA ASN A 147 -20.09 15.16 7.16
C ASN A 147 -20.46 13.67 7.02
N VAL A 148 -21.73 13.38 6.75
CA VAL A 148 -22.22 12.00 6.56
C VAL A 148 -21.70 11.41 5.27
N ARG A 149 -21.65 12.20 4.18
CA ARG A 149 -21.07 11.77 2.90
C ARG A 149 -19.56 11.57 2.98
N THR A 150 -18.84 12.43 3.71
CA THR A 150 -17.43 12.19 4.04
C THR A 150 -17.25 10.83 4.71
N ARG A 151 -18.09 10.52 5.71
CA ARG A 151 -18.04 9.23 6.41
C ARG A 151 -18.37 8.03 5.50
N ILE A 152 -19.33 8.18 4.58
CA ILE A 152 -19.63 7.15 3.56
C ILE A 152 -18.42 6.95 2.63
N GLY A 153 -17.77 8.04 2.20
CA GLY A 153 -16.58 8.00 1.37
C GLY A 153 -15.40 7.28 2.04
N GLU A 154 -15.16 7.55 3.33
CA GLU A 154 -14.16 6.84 4.13
C GLU A 154 -14.43 5.33 4.17
N LEU A 155 -15.68 4.91 4.42
CA LEU A 155 -16.04 3.49 4.41
C LEU A 155 -15.86 2.84 3.04
N PHE A 156 -16.09 3.58 1.95
CA PHE A 156 -15.80 3.07 0.61
C PHE A 156 -14.30 2.90 0.36
N LEU A 157 -13.44 3.80 0.85
CA LEU A 157 -11.99 3.62 0.78
C LEU A 157 -11.51 2.42 1.59
N ASP A 158 -12.02 2.24 2.81
CA ASP A 158 -11.69 1.09 3.67
C ASP A 158 -12.10 -0.25 3.05
N ASP A 159 -13.14 -0.24 2.20
CA ASP A 159 -13.60 -1.41 1.42
C ASP A 159 -12.87 -1.56 0.07
N GLY A 160 -11.95 -0.66 -0.28
CA GLY A 160 -11.26 -0.65 -1.57
C GLY A 160 -12.14 -0.21 -2.75
N LEU A 161 -13.34 0.30 -2.49
CA LEU A 161 -14.30 0.78 -3.50
C LEU A 161 -14.00 2.24 -3.87
N VAL A 162 -12.81 2.45 -4.42
CA VAL A 162 -12.22 3.79 -4.62
C VAL A 162 -13.10 4.72 -5.46
N GLU A 163 -13.69 4.24 -6.55
CA GLU A 163 -14.52 5.09 -7.43
C GLU A 163 -15.77 5.62 -6.72
N LEU A 164 -16.38 4.80 -5.84
CA LEU A 164 -17.53 5.23 -5.04
C LEU A 164 -17.11 6.28 -4.01
N ALA A 165 -15.95 6.10 -3.38
CA ALA A 165 -15.40 7.08 -2.45
C ALA A 165 -15.11 8.43 -3.13
N VAL A 166 -14.46 8.41 -4.30
CA VAL A 166 -14.20 9.61 -5.10
C VAL A 166 -15.51 10.32 -5.45
N GLY A 167 -16.57 9.57 -5.78
CA GLY A 167 -17.91 10.11 -6.02
C GLY A 167 -18.48 10.90 -4.84
N GLU A 168 -18.41 10.34 -3.63
CA GLU A 168 -18.88 11.01 -2.41
C GLU A 168 -18.04 12.25 -2.08
N PHE A 169 -16.71 12.16 -2.13
CA PHE A 169 -15.86 13.32 -1.84
C PHE A 169 -16.00 14.43 -2.88
N ARG A 170 -16.17 14.10 -4.17
CA ARG A 170 -16.49 15.09 -5.22
C ARG A 170 -17.84 15.76 -4.96
N TRP A 171 -18.82 15.05 -4.40
CA TRP A 171 -20.07 15.68 -3.98
C TRP A 171 -19.80 16.72 -2.88
N VAL A 172 -19.05 16.36 -1.84
CA VAL A 172 -18.74 17.26 -0.72
C VAL A 172 -17.99 18.51 -1.20
N VAL A 173 -16.95 18.33 -2.01
CA VAL A 173 -16.16 19.44 -2.56
C VAL A 173 -17.01 20.37 -3.44
N ARG A 174 -17.97 19.85 -4.22
CA ARG A 174 -18.87 20.69 -5.02
C ARG A 174 -19.76 21.59 -4.16
N HIS A 175 -20.20 21.12 -3.00
CA HIS A 175 -21.07 21.89 -2.09
C HIS A 175 -20.29 22.77 -1.12
N ARG A 176 -19.03 22.40 -0.83
CA ARG A 176 -18.11 23.17 0.02
C ARG A 176 -16.75 23.35 -0.68
N PRO A 177 -16.67 24.16 -1.74
CA PRO A 177 -15.44 24.28 -2.55
C PRO A 177 -14.26 24.95 -1.84
N ARG A 178 -14.49 25.53 -0.65
CA ARG A 178 -13.45 26.15 0.20
C ARG A 178 -13.14 25.35 1.46
N ASP A 179 -13.70 24.14 1.57
CA ASP A 179 -13.39 23.22 2.67
C ASP A 179 -12.11 22.45 2.33
N GLY A 180 -10.99 22.91 2.91
CA GLY A 180 -9.68 22.30 2.70
C GLY A 180 -9.61 20.83 3.17
N ALA A 181 -10.37 20.45 4.20
CA ALA A 181 -10.39 19.07 4.67
C ALA A 181 -11.13 18.16 3.69
N ALA A 182 -12.23 18.62 3.10
CA ALA A 182 -12.93 17.89 2.04
C ALA A 182 -12.05 17.69 0.79
N LEU A 183 -11.29 18.73 0.41
CA LEU A 183 -10.31 18.62 -0.67
C LEU A 183 -9.20 17.61 -0.32
N ALA A 184 -8.66 17.64 0.91
CA ALA A 184 -7.66 16.67 1.33
C ALA A 184 -8.15 15.21 1.23
N ASN A 185 -9.39 14.95 1.66
CA ASN A 185 -10.00 13.62 1.55
C ASN A 185 -10.21 13.19 0.08
N LEU A 186 -10.67 14.11 -0.78
CA LEU A 186 -10.76 13.85 -2.22
C LEU A 186 -9.38 13.53 -2.82
N GLY A 187 -8.35 14.30 -2.45
CA GLY A 187 -6.98 14.08 -2.90
C GLY A 187 -6.43 12.71 -2.51
N ALA A 188 -6.65 12.28 -1.27
CA ALA A 188 -6.27 10.96 -0.79
C ALA A 188 -7.02 9.83 -1.56
N ALA A 189 -8.32 10.01 -1.83
CA ALA A 189 -9.10 9.06 -2.61
C ALA A 189 -8.65 8.97 -4.07
N LEU A 190 -8.35 10.11 -4.71
CA LEU A 190 -7.82 10.16 -6.07
C LEU A 190 -6.45 9.49 -6.17
N PHE A 191 -5.59 9.66 -5.16
CA PHE A 191 -4.32 8.93 -5.07
C PHE A 191 -4.53 7.42 -5.00
N ALA A 192 -5.48 6.94 -4.19
CA ALA A 192 -5.84 5.51 -4.14
C ALA A 192 -6.34 4.99 -5.49
N GLY A 193 -6.97 5.86 -6.30
CA GLY A 193 -7.46 5.56 -7.64
C GLY A 193 -6.43 5.75 -8.75
N ASN A 194 -5.17 6.03 -8.41
CA ASN A 194 -4.08 6.33 -9.34
C ASN A 194 -4.31 7.58 -10.23
N ALA A 195 -5.25 8.45 -9.87
CA ALA A 195 -5.51 9.72 -10.54
C ALA A 195 -4.56 10.83 -10.06
N PHE A 196 -3.25 10.60 -10.23
CA PHE A 196 -2.19 11.38 -9.58
C PHE A 196 -2.18 12.87 -9.97
N ASP A 197 -2.51 13.18 -11.22
CA ASP A 197 -2.49 14.57 -11.72
C ASP A 197 -3.61 15.41 -11.10
N GLU A 198 -4.82 14.86 -10.98
CA GLU A 198 -5.95 15.50 -10.30
C GLU A 198 -5.72 15.54 -8.78
N ALA A 199 -5.23 14.45 -8.19
CA ALA A 199 -4.92 14.37 -6.76
C ALA A 199 -3.95 15.48 -6.34
N HIS A 200 -2.90 15.73 -7.13
CA HIS A 200 -1.93 16.78 -6.86
C HIS A 200 -2.59 18.16 -6.81
N GLY A 201 -3.37 18.51 -7.84
CA GLY A 201 -4.05 19.81 -7.92
C GLY A 201 -4.99 20.05 -6.72
N VAL A 202 -5.77 19.03 -6.35
CA VAL A 202 -6.71 19.10 -5.22
C VAL A 202 -5.97 19.20 -3.88
N LEU A 203 -4.87 18.47 -3.68
CA LEU A 203 -4.08 18.51 -2.44
C LEU A 203 -3.33 19.83 -2.26
N VAL A 204 -2.80 20.41 -3.34
CA VAL A 204 -2.21 21.75 -3.31
C VAL A 204 -3.26 22.78 -2.89
N GLN A 205 -4.44 22.74 -3.49
CA GLN A 205 -5.56 23.63 -3.13
C GLN A 205 -6.00 23.43 -1.66
N ALA A 206 -6.02 22.19 -1.17
CA ALA A 206 -6.30 21.89 0.24
C ALA A 206 -5.30 22.60 1.17
N CYS A 207 -4.01 22.54 0.84
CA CYS A 207 -2.95 23.21 1.60
C CYS A 207 -3.11 24.74 1.57
N GLU A 208 -3.41 25.33 0.41
CA GLU A 208 -3.66 26.77 0.27
C GLU A 208 -4.86 27.26 1.10
N LEU A 209 -5.87 26.40 1.29
CA LEU A 209 -7.04 26.67 2.13
C LEU A 209 -6.84 26.36 3.62
N GLY A 210 -5.60 26.13 4.05
CA GLY A 210 -5.25 25.94 5.46
C GLY A 210 -5.32 24.49 5.96
N ALA A 211 -5.59 23.51 5.08
CA ALA A 211 -5.54 22.09 5.44
C ALA A 211 -4.14 21.46 5.26
N GLY A 212 -3.07 22.26 5.33
CA GLY A 212 -1.68 21.79 5.27
C GLY A 212 -1.19 21.10 6.54
N ASN A 213 -1.96 20.15 7.07
CA ASN A 213 -1.54 19.33 8.21
C ASN A 213 -0.67 18.15 7.75
N ALA A 214 -0.09 17.42 8.70
CA ALA A 214 0.83 16.32 8.39
C ALA A 214 0.20 15.19 7.53
N GLU A 215 -1.11 14.92 7.64
CA GLU A 215 -1.75 13.88 6.81
C GLU A 215 -1.85 14.34 5.36
N THR A 216 -2.31 15.57 5.15
CA THR A 216 -2.45 16.15 3.80
C THR A 216 -1.10 16.28 3.11
N LEU A 217 -0.06 16.71 3.84
CA LEU A 217 1.30 16.76 3.32
C LEU A 217 1.86 15.36 3.03
N ASN A 218 1.57 14.36 3.88
CA ASN A 218 1.95 12.98 3.59
C ASN A 218 1.30 12.47 2.29
N SER A 219 0.00 12.72 2.09
CA SER A 219 -0.69 12.38 0.84
C SER A 219 -0.10 13.13 -0.36
N LEU A 220 0.20 14.42 -0.23
CA LEU A 220 0.80 15.22 -1.31
C LEU A 220 2.18 14.69 -1.69
N GLY A 221 3.05 14.39 -0.71
CA GLY A 221 4.37 13.82 -0.98
C GLY A 221 4.32 12.46 -1.68
N LEU A 222 3.34 11.61 -1.33
CA LEU A 222 3.13 10.33 -2.04
C LEU A 222 2.62 10.53 -3.48
N VAL A 223 1.81 11.56 -3.73
CA VAL A 223 1.36 11.92 -5.08
C VAL A 223 2.52 12.46 -5.92
N GLU A 224 3.34 13.36 -5.35
CA GLU A 224 4.56 13.89 -5.98
C GLU A 224 5.53 12.74 -6.34
N MET A 225 5.69 11.76 -5.44
CA MET A 225 6.46 10.53 -5.72
C MET A 225 5.90 9.76 -6.92
N ALA A 226 4.58 9.54 -6.96
CA ALA A 226 3.94 8.82 -8.07
C ALA A 226 4.07 9.55 -9.41
N ARG A 227 4.16 10.89 -9.37
CA ARG A 227 4.41 11.76 -10.53
C ARG A 227 5.89 11.81 -10.95
N GLY A 228 6.81 11.32 -10.11
CA GLY A 228 8.26 11.37 -10.34
C GLY A 228 8.92 12.67 -9.86
N GLU A 229 8.20 13.51 -9.13
CA GLU A 229 8.70 14.78 -8.58
C GLU A 229 9.43 14.53 -7.26
N LEU A 230 10.48 13.69 -7.29
CA LEU A 230 11.09 13.10 -6.09
C LEU A 230 11.68 14.14 -5.14
N ALA A 231 12.28 15.22 -5.66
CA ALA A 231 12.82 16.30 -4.84
C ALA A 231 11.71 17.07 -4.10
N ALA A 232 10.58 17.34 -4.76
CA ALA A 232 9.42 17.97 -4.14
C ALA A 232 8.82 17.04 -3.07
N ALA A 233 8.64 15.76 -3.39
CA ALA A 233 8.16 14.74 -2.47
C ALA A 233 8.99 14.67 -1.18
N ALA A 234 10.32 14.72 -1.29
CA ALA A 234 11.22 14.71 -0.14
C ALA A 234 11.01 15.93 0.77
N GLU A 235 10.83 17.12 0.19
CA GLU A 235 10.61 18.35 0.94
C GLU A 235 9.23 18.39 1.59
N THR A 236 8.19 17.99 0.85
CA THR A 236 6.82 17.88 1.37
C THR A 236 6.72 16.90 2.54
N LEU A 237 7.35 15.71 2.42
CA LEU A 237 7.37 14.72 3.51
C LEU A 237 8.23 15.16 4.70
N ARG A 238 9.31 15.92 4.47
CA ARG A 238 10.10 16.53 5.55
C ARG A 238 9.23 17.49 6.37
N ARG A 239 8.49 18.39 5.71
CA ARG A 239 7.53 19.29 6.37
C ARG A 239 6.43 18.52 7.11
N ALA A 240 5.92 17.42 6.53
CA ALA A 240 4.95 16.56 7.20
C ALA A 240 5.51 15.95 8.50
N LEU A 241 6.78 15.49 8.46
CA LEU A 241 7.47 14.91 9.60
C LEU A 241 7.81 15.97 10.66
N GLU A 242 8.10 17.21 10.28
CA GLU A 242 8.27 18.33 11.22
C GLU A 242 6.99 18.61 12.02
N LEU A 243 5.81 18.48 11.39
CA LEU A 243 4.51 18.62 12.06
C LEU A 243 4.16 17.43 12.97
N ARG A 244 4.62 16.23 12.66
CA ARG A 244 4.49 15.03 13.52
C ARG A 244 5.81 14.24 13.61
N PRO A 245 6.76 14.65 14.47
CA PRO A 245 8.11 14.05 14.53
C PRO A 245 8.18 12.58 14.96
N LEU A 246 7.07 12.03 15.46
CA LEU A 246 6.96 10.64 15.90
C LEU A 246 6.14 9.77 14.94
N ASP A 247 5.65 10.31 13.82
CA ASP A 247 4.88 9.54 12.84
C ASP A 247 5.82 8.68 11.99
N VAL A 248 5.93 7.40 12.34
CA VAL A 248 6.81 6.44 11.66
C VAL A 248 6.40 6.15 10.22
N ARG A 249 5.12 6.31 9.85
CA ARG A 249 4.67 6.12 8.47
C ARG A 249 5.27 7.21 7.57
N ILE A 250 5.19 8.46 8.03
CA ILE A 250 5.75 9.61 7.31
C ILE A 250 7.28 9.46 7.21
N ALA A 251 7.94 9.06 8.29
CA ALA A 251 9.38 8.80 8.28
C ALA A 251 9.78 7.67 7.30
N ASN A 252 9.01 6.58 7.22
CA ASN A 252 9.22 5.51 6.25
C ASN A 252 9.05 5.99 4.80
N ASN A 253 8.01 6.77 4.53
CA ASN A 253 7.77 7.36 3.21
C ASN A 253 8.94 8.27 2.82
N LEU A 254 9.38 9.15 3.73
CA LEU A 254 10.55 10.02 3.50
C LEU A 254 11.82 9.21 3.25
N GLY A 255 12.09 8.18 4.05
CA GLY A 255 13.24 7.29 3.86
C GLY A 255 13.22 6.60 2.49
N THR A 256 12.03 6.18 2.04
CA THR A 256 11.85 5.60 0.70
C THR A 256 12.21 6.61 -0.39
N ILE A 257 11.74 7.87 -0.30
CA ILE A 257 12.12 8.92 -1.26
C ILE A 257 13.61 9.23 -1.22
N LEU A 258 14.20 9.29 -0.03
CA LEU A 258 15.63 9.55 0.12
C LEU A 258 16.47 8.48 -0.57
N MET A 259 16.08 7.21 -0.46
CA MET A 259 16.71 6.11 -1.20
C MET A 259 16.59 6.31 -2.73
N GLU A 260 15.43 6.76 -3.20
CA GLU A 260 15.14 6.99 -4.63
C GLU A 260 15.95 8.15 -5.22
N ILE A 261 16.28 9.18 -4.44
CA ILE A 261 17.14 10.29 -4.86
C ILE A 261 18.63 10.07 -4.52
N GLY A 262 19.02 8.85 -4.12
CA GLY A 262 20.41 8.49 -3.81
C GLY A 262 20.93 8.99 -2.45
N ARG A 263 20.09 9.54 -1.58
CA ARG A 263 20.42 9.94 -0.21
C ARG A 263 20.30 8.74 0.75
N GLU A 264 21.03 7.67 0.46
CA GLU A 264 20.90 6.39 1.16
C GLU A 264 21.31 6.43 2.63
N ASP A 265 22.34 7.21 2.99
CA ASP A 265 22.78 7.34 4.38
C ASP A 265 21.72 8.00 5.27
N ASP A 266 21.04 9.02 4.75
CA ASP A 266 19.92 9.68 5.42
C ASP A 266 18.76 8.68 5.60
N ALA A 267 18.41 7.95 4.53
CA ALA A 267 17.36 6.95 4.55
C ALA A 267 17.65 5.85 5.58
N ALA A 268 18.86 5.29 5.56
CA ALA A 268 19.29 4.27 6.51
C ALA A 268 19.25 4.77 7.97
N THR A 269 19.56 6.06 8.19
CA THR A 269 19.46 6.69 9.51
C THR A 269 18.00 6.79 9.98
N LEU A 270 17.08 7.18 9.10
CA LEU A 270 15.65 7.18 9.41
C LEU A 270 15.14 5.77 9.72
N PHE A 271 15.47 4.78 8.90
CA PHE A 271 15.03 3.40 9.12
C PHE A 271 15.57 2.83 10.45
N ARG A 272 16.84 3.07 10.80
CA ARG A 272 17.37 2.70 12.12
C ARG A 272 16.61 3.38 13.26
N THR A 273 16.22 4.63 13.08
CA THR A 273 15.44 5.37 14.09
C THR A 273 14.05 4.76 14.29
N ILE A 274 13.36 4.39 13.21
CA ILE A 274 12.04 3.73 13.27
C ILE A 274 12.17 2.39 14.01
N MET A 275 13.13 1.56 13.61
CA MET A 275 13.37 0.24 14.19
C MET A 275 13.77 0.27 15.68
N GLY A 276 14.33 1.39 16.16
CA GLY A 276 14.70 1.57 17.57
C GLY A 276 13.55 2.06 18.45
N ARG A 277 12.44 2.52 17.87
CA ARG A 277 11.31 3.13 18.60
C ARG A 277 10.06 2.27 18.62
N GLU A 278 9.79 1.57 17.52
CA GLU A 278 8.53 0.88 17.31
C GLU A 278 8.74 -0.60 16.99
N THR A 279 7.66 -1.37 17.19
CA THR A 279 7.53 -2.73 16.66
C THR A 279 6.28 -2.80 15.78
N GLY A 280 6.16 -3.84 14.94
CA GLY A 280 5.02 -4.00 14.04
C GLY A 280 5.33 -3.63 12.59
N GLU A 281 4.28 -3.47 11.77
CA GLU A 281 4.39 -3.44 10.31
C GLU A 281 5.32 -2.34 9.78
N GLU A 282 5.26 -1.13 10.33
CA GLU A 282 6.12 -0.02 9.90
C GLU A 282 7.59 -0.24 10.28
N ALA A 283 7.86 -0.91 11.40
CA ALA A 283 9.22 -1.29 11.77
C ALA A 283 9.78 -2.39 10.84
N GLU A 284 8.95 -3.36 10.45
CA GLU A 284 9.31 -4.36 9.44
C GLU A 284 9.53 -3.71 8.08
N ARG A 285 8.70 -2.75 7.66
CA ARG A 285 8.87 -1.98 6.42
C ARG A 285 10.19 -1.21 6.42
N ALA A 286 10.52 -0.55 7.53
CA ALA A 286 11.80 0.13 7.70
C ALA A 286 12.99 -0.84 7.61
N ARG A 287 12.86 -2.02 8.25
CA ARG A 287 13.89 -3.07 8.19
C ARG A 287 14.09 -3.58 6.76
N PHE A 288 13.00 -3.83 6.03
CA PHE A 288 13.07 -4.24 4.63
C PHE A 288 13.72 -3.19 3.72
N ASN A 289 13.33 -1.91 3.87
CA ASN A 289 13.94 -0.83 3.10
C ASN A 289 15.41 -0.60 3.46
N ARG A 290 15.81 -0.87 4.70
CA ARG A 290 17.22 -0.88 5.08
C ARG A 290 17.95 -2.06 4.43
N ALA A 291 17.32 -3.22 4.33
CA ALA A 291 17.88 -4.39 3.67
C ALA A 291 18.27 -4.08 2.22
N THR A 292 17.40 -3.41 1.46
CA THR A 292 17.69 -3.07 0.06
C THR A 292 18.88 -2.13 -0.08
N ILE A 293 19.04 -1.17 0.85
CA ILE A 293 20.25 -0.31 0.91
C ILE A 293 21.49 -1.18 1.20
N LEU A 294 21.45 -2.00 2.24
CA LEU A 294 22.59 -2.84 2.64
C LEU A 294 23.02 -3.79 1.51
N LEU A 295 22.06 -4.43 0.85
CA LEU A 295 22.31 -5.34 -0.26
C LEU A 295 22.87 -4.60 -1.49
N GLY A 296 22.35 -3.41 -1.78
CA GLY A 296 22.85 -2.55 -2.87
C GLY A 296 24.30 -2.09 -2.65
N GLN A 297 24.71 -1.94 -1.38
CA GLN A 297 26.06 -1.58 -0.95
C GLN A 297 26.99 -2.79 -0.75
N GLY A 298 26.52 -4.01 -1.05
CA GLY A 298 27.29 -5.25 -0.88
C GLY A 298 27.45 -5.72 0.57
N ARG A 299 26.72 -5.16 1.53
CA ARG A 299 26.70 -5.60 2.95
C ARG A 299 25.75 -6.79 3.14
N PHE A 300 26.07 -7.91 2.49
CA PHE A 300 25.18 -9.07 2.37
C PHE A 300 24.79 -9.72 3.69
N ALA A 301 25.73 -9.90 4.62
CA ALA A 301 25.45 -10.59 5.88
C ALA A 301 24.32 -9.93 6.68
N GLU A 302 24.36 -8.60 6.82
CA GLU A 302 23.30 -7.82 7.49
C GLU A 302 22.08 -7.65 6.57
N GLY A 303 22.33 -7.43 5.28
CA GLY A 303 21.27 -7.23 4.28
C GLY A 303 20.31 -8.41 4.20
N TRP A 304 20.80 -9.65 4.17
CA TRP A 304 19.94 -10.84 4.10
C TRP A 304 19.13 -11.07 5.39
N GLN A 305 19.70 -10.74 6.54
CA GLN A 305 18.98 -10.82 7.81
C GLN A 305 17.81 -9.83 7.84
N ASP A 306 18.07 -8.58 7.45
CA ASP A 306 17.01 -7.57 7.37
C ASP A 306 15.98 -7.90 6.28
N PHE A 307 16.42 -8.50 5.17
CA PHE A 307 15.55 -8.84 4.04
C PHE A 307 14.44 -9.82 4.44
N GLU A 308 14.65 -10.67 5.46
CA GLU A 308 13.62 -11.58 5.96
C GLU A 308 12.38 -10.89 6.54
N SER A 309 12.47 -9.61 6.92
CA SER A 309 11.31 -8.80 7.35
C SER A 309 10.19 -8.76 6.30
N ARG A 310 10.53 -8.93 5.02
CA ARG A 310 9.57 -9.04 3.91
C ARG A 310 8.54 -10.16 4.13
N ARG A 311 8.90 -11.23 4.86
CA ARG A 311 7.99 -12.35 5.14
C ARG A 311 6.78 -11.88 5.94
N THR A 312 7.00 -11.00 6.91
CA THR A 312 5.93 -10.39 7.70
C THR A 312 5.11 -9.42 6.86
N ILE A 313 5.76 -8.57 6.06
CA ILE A 313 5.10 -7.58 5.18
C ILE A 313 4.18 -8.26 4.15
N LEU A 314 4.63 -9.37 3.58
CA LEU A 314 3.89 -10.15 2.59
C LEU A 314 2.90 -11.14 3.22
N GLY A 315 2.87 -11.26 4.55
CA GLY A 315 2.00 -12.20 5.26
C GLY A 315 2.25 -13.66 4.86
N LEU A 316 3.52 -14.04 4.66
CA LEU A 316 3.87 -15.39 4.21
C LEU A 316 3.69 -16.40 5.34
N VAL A 317 2.69 -17.27 5.20
CA VAL A 317 2.37 -18.35 6.13
C VAL A 317 2.68 -19.68 5.46
N SER A 318 3.32 -20.59 6.21
CA SER A 318 3.55 -21.97 5.77
C SER A 318 2.97 -22.94 6.79
N GLU A 319 2.38 -24.04 6.31
CA GLU A 319 1.92 -25.16 7.14
C GLU A 319 3.08 -26.08 7.54
N ASN A 320 4.18 -26.05 6.78
CA ASN A 320 5.36 -26.87 7.03
C ASN A 320 6.34 -26.12 7.94
N PRO A 321 7.19 -26.84 8.71
CA PRO A 321 8.30 -26.22 9.42
C PRO A 321 9.21 -25.44 8.46
N GLN A 322 9.72 -24.29 8.91
CA GLN A 322 10.67 -23.52 8.10
C GLN A 322 12.03 -24.22 8.07
N TRP A 323 12.57 -24.46 6.87
CA TRP A 323 13.93 -25.01 6.75
C TRP A 323 14.97 -23.97 7.17
N ASN A 324 15.99 -24.41 7.90
CA ASN A 324 16.98 -23.56 8.54
C ASN A 324 18.39 -23.70 7.92
N GLY A 325 18.52 -24.32 6.75
CA GLY A 325 19.82 -24.59 6.13
C GLY A 325 20.46 -25.93 6.54
N SER A 326 19.79 -26.75 7.37
CA SER A 326 20.31 -28.07 7.78
C SER A 326 20.44 -29.07 6.62
N ALA A 327 21.55 -29.79 6.58
CA ALA A 327 21.77 -30.89 5.62
C ALA A 327 20.96 -32.15 5.98
N GLY A 328 20.69 -32.99 4.97
CA GLY A 328 20.01 -34.27 5.12
C GLY A 328 19.42 -34.81 3.81
N GLU A 329 18.83 -35.99 3.85
CA GLU A 329 18.24 -36.62 2.66
C GLU A 329 16.72 -36.42 2.54
N ASP A 330 16.02 -36.00 3.61
CA ASP A 330 14.59 -35.70 3.48
C ASP A 330 14.37 -34.46 2.61
N PRO A 331 13.35 -34.46 1.72
CA PRO A 331 13.13 -33.35 0.80
C PRO A 331 12.69 -32.05 1.50
N VAL A 332 13.12 -30.92 0.95
CA VAL A 332 12.63 -29.57 1.33
C VAL A 332 11.89 -28.94 0.16
N ALA A 333 10.74 -28.33 0.45
CA ALA A 333 10.02 -27.53 -0.53
C ALA A 333 10.68 -26.14 -0.67
N ILE A 334 11.03 -25.77 -1.90
CA ILE A 334 11.42 -24.39 -2.23
C ILE A 334 10.21 -23.72 -2.87
N VAL A 335 9.64 -22.73 -2.19
CA VAL A 335 8.46 -21.99 -2.67
C VAL A 335 8.83 -20.63 -3.21
N GLY A 336 8.10 -20.20 -4.22
CA GLY A 336 8.21 -18.85 -4.78
C GLY A 336 7.35 -17.87 -4.01
N GLU A 337 7.69 -16.59 -4.14
CA GLU A 337 6.91 -15.49 -3.59
C GLU A 337 6.34 -14.65 -4.74
N GLN A 338 6.52 -13.33 -4.69
CA GLN A 338 6.16 -12.41 -5.77
C GLN A 338 7.38 -12.14 -6.66
N GLY A 339 7.13 -11.80 -7.92
CA GLY A 339 8.17 -11.38 -8.88
C GLY A 339 8.87 -12.52 -9.61
N LEU A 340 8.56 -12.71 -10.91
CA LEU A 340 9.26 -13.72 -11.74
C LEU A 340 10.75 -13.39 -11.94
N GLY A 341 11.11 -12.10 -11.98
CA GLY A 341 12.51 -11.68 -12.05
C GLY A 341 13.30 -12.10 -10.82
N ASP A 342 12.68 -11.98 -9.64
CA ASP A 342 13.27 -12.43 -8.38
C ASP A 342 13.46 -13.95 -8.36
N GLU A 343 12.46 -14.71 -8.83
CA GLU A 343 12.60 -16.16 -8.98
C GLU A 343 13.82 -16.51 -9.86
N VAL A 344 13.96 -15.87 -11.03
CA VAL A 344 15.12 -16.10 -11.91
C VAL A 344 16.43 -15.72 -11.25
N GLN A 345 16.51 -14.56 -10.60
CA GLN A 345 17.74 -14.12 -9.95
C GLN A 345 18.18 -15.08 -8.84
N PHE A 346 17.25 -15.57 -8.03
CA PHE A 346 17.53 -16.40 -6.86
C PHE A 346 17.66 -17.90 -7.20
N LEU A 347 17.28 -18.34 -8.40
CA LEU A 347 17.55 -19.71 -8.87
C LEU A 347 19.05 -20.08 -8.77
N ARG A 348 19.96 -19.10 -8.84
CA ARG A 348 21.41 -19.31 -8.68
C ARG A 348 21.80 -20.01 -7.37
N PHE A 349 20.98 -19.88 -6.33
CA PHE A 349 21.26 -20.49 -5.02
C PHE A 349 20.90 -21.97 -4.96
N LEU A 350 20.12 -22.49 -5.94
CA LEU A 350 19.73 -23.89 -5.96
C LEU A 350 20.93 -24.85 -6.00
N GLN A 351 22.02 -24.47 -6.68
CA GLN A 351 23.20 -25.34 -6.75
C GLN A 351 23.80 -25.64 -5.37
N GLN A 352 23.90 -24.62 -4.51
CA GLN A 352 24.40 -24.79 -3.14
C GLN A 352 23.36 -25.50 -2.26
N THR A 353 22.08 -25.13 -2.40
CA THR A 353 20.97 -25.74 -1.66
C THR A 353 20.82 -27.23 -1.95
N ALA A 354 20.94 -27.64 -3.21
CA ALA A 354 20.84 -29.04 -3.62
C ALA A 354 21.93 -29.88 -2.97
N ARG A 355 23.13 -29.35 -2.70
CA ARG A 355 24.19 -30.10 -1.98
C ARG A 355 23.81 -30.44 -0.54
N LEU A 356 22.85 -29.72 0.05
CA LEU A 356 22.41 -29.92 1.43
C LEU A 356 21.18 -30.81 1.53
N ARG A 357 20.25 -30.73 0.57
CA ARG A 357 18.92 -31.39 0.62
C ARG A 357 18.45 -31.84 -0.76
N LEU A 358 17.59 -32.85 -0.81
CA LEU A 358 16.73 -33.09 -1.97
C LEU A 358 15.68 -31.97 -2.05
N LEU A 359 15.39 -31.47 -3.25
CA LEU A 359 14.55 -30.28 -3.43
C LEU A 359 13.27 -30.61 -4.18
N ARG A 360 12.15 -30.02 -3.74
CA ARG A 360 10.91 -29.93 -4.53
C ARG A 360 10.64 -28.46 -4.85
N LEU A 361 10.74 -28.09 -6.12
CA LEU A 361 10.58 -26.70 -6.55
C LEU A 361 9.09 -26.40 -6.81
N ARG A 362 8.52 -25.43 -6.09
CA ARG A 362 7.10 -25.08 -6.10
C ARG A 362 6.91 -23.59 -6.41
N PHE A 363 7.25 -23.20 -7.63
CA PHE A 363 7.13 -21.82 -8.13
C PHE A 363 7.06 -21.78 -9.65
N ARG A 364 6.74 -20.60 -10.20
CA ARG A 364 6.34 -20.45 -11.60
C ARG A 364 7.49 -20.65 -12.58
N THR A 365 8.72 -20.26 -12.21
CA THR A 365 9.90 -20.45 -13.06
C THR A 365 10.70 -21.71 -12.71
N ALA A 366 10.13 -22.68 -12.00
CA ALA A 366 10.84 -23.88 -11.55
C ALA A 366 11.44 -24.71 -12.69
N GLU A 367 10.80 -24.73 -13.87
CA GLU A 367 11.31 -25.45 -15.05
C GLU A 367 12.67 -24.93 -15.53
N LEU A 368 13.03 -23.67 -15.24
CA LEU A 368 14.32 -23.09 -15.63
C LEU A 368 15.49 -23.72 -14.87
N ALA A 369 15.26 -24.43 -13.76
CA ALA A 369 16.29 -25.23 -13.10
C ALA A 369 16.92 -26.27 -14.05
N GLY A 370 16.17 -26.74 -15.05
CA GLY A 370 16.69 -27.64 -16.09
C GLY A 370 17.71 -27.00 -17.04
N LEU A 371 17.81 -25.66 -17.07
CA LEU A 371 18.81 -24.93 -17.84
C LEU A 371 20.12 -24.73 -17.09
N MET A 372 20.22 -25.15 -15.82
CA MET A 372 21.38 -24.91 -14.97
C MET A 372 22.43 -26.04 -15.11
N PRO A 373 23.54 -25.83 -15.84
CA PRO A 373 24.52 -26.89 -16.06
C PRO A 373 25.24 -27.33 -14.78
N GLY A 374 25.32 -26.45 -13.78
CA GLY A 374 25.95 -26.75 -12.49
C GLY A 374 25.03 -27.41 -11.46
N LEU A 375 23.73 -27.53 -11.73
CA LEU A 375 22.76 -28.09 -10.80
C LEU A 375 22.66 -29.61 -10.99
N ASP A 376 22.82 -30.35 -9.89
CA ASP A 376 22.59 -31.79 -9.85
C ASP A 376 21.07 -32.08 -9.98
N GLN A 377 20.66 -32.46 -11.20
CA GLN A 377 19.25 -32.69 -11.53
C GLN A 377 18.67 -33.90 -10.80
N ASP A 378 19.50 -34.87 -10.38
CA ASP A 378 19.03 -36.04 -9.63
C ASP A 378 18.57 -35.67 -8.20
N ARG A 379 18.94 -34.48 -7.74
CA ARG A 379 18.53 -33.93 -6.45
C ARG A 379 17.29 -33.04 -6.53
N ILE A 380 16.74 -32.86 -7.73
CA ILE A 380 15.49 -32.15 -7.96
C ILE A 380 14.37 -33.18 -8.16
N LEU A 381 13.52 -33.32 -7.14
CA LEU A 381 12.40 -34.24 -7.15
C LEU A 381 11.15 -33.60 -7.80
N PRO A 382 10.14 -34.39 -8.20
CA PRO A 382 8.86 -33.86 -8.65
C PRO A 382 8.26 -32.84 -7.65
N PRO A 383 7.48 -31.85 -8.09
CA PRO A 383 6.97 -30.81 -7.18
C PRO A 383 6.00 -31.37 -6.11
N GLU A 384 5.26 -32.42 -6.44
CA GLU A 384 4.30 -33.08 -5.55
C GLU A 384 4.98 -34.06 -4.59
N GLY A 385 4.50 -34.10 -3.34
CA GLY A 385 4.92 -35.09 -2.34
C GLY A 385 5.25 -34.48 -0.97
N PRO A 386 5.52 -35.33 0.03
CA PRO A 386 5.87 -34.88 1.37
C PRO A 386 7.24 -34.20 1.39
N VAL A 387 7.40 -33.28 2.34
CA VAL A 387 8.63 -32.55 2.63
C VAL A 387 8.84 -32.49 4.13
N ALA A 388 10.10 -32.48 4.58
CA ALA A 388 10.44 -32.30 5.99
C ALA A 388 10.28 -30.85 6.45
N ALA A 389 10.45 -29.91 5.52
CA ALA A 389 10.38 -28.48 5.76
C ALA A 389 10.14 -27.71 4.46
N GLU A 390 9.85 -26.42 4.57
CA GLU A 390 9.64 -25.50 3.46
C GLU A 390 10.47 -24.22 3.65
N ILE A 391 10.91 -23.62 2.55
CA ILE A 391 11.55 -22.31 2.56
C ILE A 391 11.22 -21.53 1.30
N SER A 392 11.19 -20.22 1.44
CA SER A 392 11.17 -19.33 0.28
C SER A 392 12.49 -19.37 -0.49
N LEU A 393 12.39 -19.33 -1.82
CA LEU A 393 13.53 -19.14 -2.72
C LEU A 393 14.34 -17.88 -2.36
N LEU A 394 13.67 -16.80 -1.92
CA LEU A 394 14.28 -15.53 -1.54
C LEU A 394 14.93 -15.57 -0.14
N SER A 395 14.62 -16.58 0.68
CA SER A 395 15.25 -16.79 2.00
C SER A 395 16.53 -17.63 1.92
N LEU A 396 16.85 -18.21 0.75
CA LEU A 396 18.02 -19.09 0.60
C LEU A 396 19.33 -18.41 1.00
N PRO A 397 19.64 -17.16 0.59
CA PRO A 397 20.91 -16.53 0.95
C PRO A 397 21.13 -16.41 2.47
N ASN A 398 20.05 -16.14 3.21
CA ASN A 398 20.10 -16.00 4.65
C ASN A 398 20.41 -17.35 5.33
N VAL A 399 19.69 -18.43 4.99
CA VAL A 399 19.91 -19.75 5.63
C VAL A 399 21.18 -20.44 5.18
N LEU A 400 21.69 -20.10 3.99
CA LEU A 400 23.00 -20.55 3.51
C LEU A 400 24.15 -19.74 4.13
N GLY A 401 23.85 -18.67 4.88
CA GLY A 401 24.85 -17.83 5.55
C GLY A 401 25.75 -17.06 4.57
N LEU A 402 25.20 -16.61 3.43
CA LEU A 402 25.98 -15.94 2.39
C LEU A 402 26.37 -14.52 2.82
N GLY A 403 27.60 -14.37 3.32
CA GLY A 403 28.17 -13.08 3.70
C GLY A 403 28.82 -12.32 2.54
N GLU A 404 29.02 -12.97 1.39
CA GLU A 404 29.66 -12.41 0.21
C GLU A 404 28.75 -12.51 -1.01
N MET A 405 29.09 -11.74 -2.04
CA MET A 405 28.37 -11.74 -3.29
C MET A 405 28.48 -13.10 -4.01
N PRO A 406 27.38 -13.64 -4.55
CA PRO A 406 27.43 -14.76 -5.47
C PRO A 406 28.12 -14.37 -6.78
N SER A 407 28.71 -15.35 -7.47
CA SER A 407 29.32 -15.14 -8.78
C SER A 407 28.36 -14.46 -9.78
N ALA A 408 28.90 -13.53 -10.57
CA ALA A 408 28.22 -12.89 -11.70
C ALA A 408 28.22 -13.76 -12.98
N GLU A 409 28.85 -14.94 -12.92
CA GLU A 409 28.88 -15.90 -14.03
C GLU A 409 27.45 -16.33 -14.44
N PRO A 410 27.23 -16.60 -15.74
CA PRO A 410 25.98 -17.17 -16.21
C PRO A 410 25.71 -18.51 -15.52
N TYR A 411 24.45 -18.73 -15.14
CA TYR A 411 24.01 -19.97 -14.50
C TYR A 411 22.91 -20.70 -15.29
N PHE A 412 22.50 -20.16 -16.45
CA PHE A 412 21.71 -20.87 -17.44
C PHE A 412 22.50 -21.11 -18.72
N ALA A 413 22.19 -22.22 -19.39
CA ALA A 413 22.68 -22.55 -20.71
C ALA A 413 21.50 -22.99 -21.61
N VAL A 414 21.48 -22.46 -22.83
CA VAL A 414 20.49 -22.79 -23.86
C VAL A 414 21.22 -23.24 -25.13
N ARG A 415 20.51 -23.88 -26.06
CA ARG A 415 21.13 -24.46 -27.28
C ARG A 415 21.24 -23.43 -28.40
N GLU A 416 20.47 -22.36 -28.29
CA GLU A 416 20.36 -21.25 -29.22
C GLU A 416 21.67 -20.47 -29.30
N THR A 417 22.15 -20.29 -30.52
CA THR A 417 23.29 -19.43 -30.85
C THR A 417 22.79 -18.02 -31.16
N PRO A 418 23.43 -16.96 -30.60
CA PRO A 418 23.05 -15.58 -30.91
C PRO A 418 23.09 -15.26 -32.39
N GLU A 419 22.07 -14.57 -32.86
CA GLU A 419 22.01 -13.96 -34.18
C GLU A 419 22.58 -12.53 -34.08
N ALA A 420 23.64 -12.24 -34.85
CA ALA A 420 24.44 -11.01 -34.69
C ALA A 420 23.64 -9.71 -34.82
N ASP A 421 22.58 -9.70 -35.63
CA ASP A 421 21.72 -8.54 -35.87
C ASP A 421 20.54 -8.44 -34.90
N ARG A 422 20.32 -9.45 -34.05
CA ARG A 422 19.08 -9.58 -33.28
C ARG A 422 19.15 -8.88 -31.92
N VAL A 423 18.29 -7.87 -31.75
CA VAL A 423 18.17 -7.08 -30.52
C VAL A 423 16.80 -7.32 -29.87
N GLY A 424 16.78 -7.98 -28.72
CA GLY A 424 15.56 -8.20 -27.95
C GLY A 424 15.21 -6.99 -27.10
N VAL A 425 13.94 -6.55 -27.10
CA VAL A 425 13.51 -5.34 -26.38
C VAL A 425 12.33 -5.62 -25.45
N CYS A 426 12.45 -5.20 -24.19
CA CYS A 426 11.38 -5.19 -23.19
C CYS A 426 11.31 -3.82 -22.51
N TRP A 427 10.19 -3.11 -22.64
CA TRP A 427 10.13 -1.68 -22.31
C TRP A 427 9.16 -1.34 -21.19
N SER A 428 8.35 -2.29 -20.73
CA SER A 428 7.32 -2.05 -19.73
C SER A 428 7.27 -3.15 -18.67
N GLY A 429 7.08 -2.71 -17.44
CA GLY A 429 6.86 -3.56 -16.29
C GLY A 429 5.40 -4.00 -16.12
N ASN A 430 5.03 -4.18 -14.86
CA ASN A 430 3.69 -4.59 -14.46
C ASN A 430 2.84 -3.33 -14.22
N PRO A 431 1.81 -3.05 -15.05
CA PRO A 431 1.02 -1.83 -14.93
C PRO A 431 0.23 -1.75 -13.61
N SER A 432 -0.02 -2.88 -12.93
CA SER A 432 -0.68 -2.91 -11.63
C SER A 432 0.23 -2.42 -10.49
N TYR A 433 1.54 -2.30 -10.72
CA TYR A 433 2.45 -1.71 -9.75
C TYR A 433 2.30 -0.18 -9.77
N ARG A 434 1.96 0.41 -8.63
CA ARG A 434 1.61 1.84 -8.51
C ARG A 434 2.67 2.80 -9.06
N PHE A 435 3.95 2.42 -8.99
CA PHE A 435 5.07 3.24 -9.46
C PHE A 435 5.61 2.80 -10.82
N ASP A 436 4.86 1.97 -11.56
CA ASP A 436 5.28 1.44 -12.88
C ASP A 436 5.54 2.56 -13.90
N ARG A 437 4.80 3.67 -13.79
CA ARG A 437 4.98 4.86 -14.62
C ARG A 437 6.43 5.37 -14.65
N ARG A 438 7.20 5.21 -13.57
CA ARG A 438 8.59 5.67 -13.48
C ARG A 438 9.62 4.66 -14.00
N ARG A 439 9.25 3.38 -14.16
CA ARG A 439 10.14 2.31 -14.65
C ARG A 439 9.86 1.90 -16.09
N SER A 440 8.65 2.14 -16.58
CA SER A 440 8.22 1.75 -17.91
C SER A 440 8.43 2.89 -18.90
N VAL A 441 8.99 2.54 -20.05
CA VAL A 441 9.22 3.45 -21.18
C VAL A 441 7.92 3.59 -21.98
N PRO A 442 7.39 4.80 -22.20
CA PRO A 442 6.23 4.99 -23.05
C PRO A 442 6.51 4.49 -24.47
N VAL A 443 5.60 3.70 -25.04
CA VAL A 443 5.76 3.04 -26.36
C VAL A 443 6.16 4.03 -27.46
N GLY A 444 5.62 5.26 -27.45
CA GLY A 444 5.95 6.27 -28.44
C GLY A 444 7.42 6.72 -28.44
N CYS A 445 8.14 6.53 -27.33
CA CYS A 445 9.59 6.83 -27.28
C CYS A 445 10.39 5.80 -28.09
N LEU A 446 9.89 4.57 -28.27
CA LEU A 446 10.58 3.49 -28.97
C LEU A 446 10.79 3.78 -30.47
N GLU A 447 10.02 4.71 -31.06
CA GLU A 447 10.19 5.11 -32.47
C GLU A 447 11.60 5.64 -32.78
N ILE A 448 12.35 6.10 -31.76
CA ILE A 448 13.75 6.48 -31.91
C ILE A 448 14.60 5.29 -32.36
N LEU A 449 14.33 4.08 -31.85
CA LEU A 449 15.07 2.87 -32.18
C LEU A 449 14.81 2.39 -33.62
N ARG A 450 13.64 2.71 -34.20
CA ARG A 450 13.30 2.40 -35.59
C ARG A 450 14.30 2.97 -36.60
N GLN A 451 14.99 4.05 -36.24
CA GLN A 451 15.95 4.73 -37.10
C GLN A 451 17.32 4.05 -37.13
N VAL A 452 17.57 3.08 -36.24
CA VAL A 452 18.84 2.35 -36.16
C VAL A 452 18.89 1.30 -37.27
N SER A 453 19.84 1.45 -38.21
CA SER A 453 20.10 0.48 -39.27
C SER A 453 20.99 -0.67 -38.79
N GLY A 454 20.79 -1.87 -39.36
CA GLY A 454 21.66 -3.02 -39.09
C GLY A 454 21.28 -3.85 -37.85
N ALA A 455 20.19 -3.46 -37.15
CA ALA A 455 19.61 -4.23 -36.06
C ALA A 455 18.18 -4.67 -36.43
N ARG A 456 17.88 -5.95 -36.18
CA ARG A 456 16.53 -6.50 -36.21
C ARG A 456 15.99 -6.56 -34.79
N PHE A 457 14.98 -5.76 -34.52
CA PHE A 457 14.38 -5.66 -33.19
C PHE A 457 13.29 -6.71 -33.00
N VAL A 458 13.34 -7.39 -31.86
CA VAL A 458 12.37 -8.42 -31.46
C VAL A 458 11.71 -8.03 -30.15
N ALA A 459 10.38 -8.13 -30.10
CA ALA A 459 9.60 -7.80 -28.92
C ALA A 459 9.68 -8.94 -27.89
N LEU A 460 10.44 -8.71 -26.82
CA LEU A 460 10.46 -9.57 -25.65
C LEU A 460 9.39 -9.18 -24.61
N GLN A 461 8.65 -8.10 -24.87
CA GLN A 461 7.49 -7.68 -24.08
C GLN A 461 6.27 -8.56 -24.42
N PRO A 462 5.57 -9.13 -23.42
CA PRO A 462 4.29 -9.77 -23.66
C PRO A 462 3.22 -8.76 -24.12
N GLY A 463 2.48 -9.11 -25.16
CA GLY A 463 1.35 -8.32 -25.66
C GLY A 463 1.63 -7.61 -26.98
N ASP A 464 1.06 -6.42 -27.15
CA ASP A 464 1.23 -5.62 -28.36
C ASP A 464 2.61 -4.98 -28.45
N ALA A 465 3.15 -4.99 -29.67
CA ALA A 465 4.43 -4.40 -30.02
C ALA A 465 4.28 -3.45 -31.21
N PRO A 466 5.18 -2.46 -31.36
CA PRO A 466 5.27 -1.64 -32.57
C PRO A 466 5.33 -2.47 -33.85
N ASP A 467 4.81 -1.94 -34.95
CA ASP A 467 4.67 -2.64 -36.23
C ASP A 467 6.02 -3.03 -36.88
N TRP A 468 7.08 -2.28 -36.57
CA TRP A 468 8.44 -2.50 -37.06
C TRP A 468 9.25 -3.49 -36.21
N MET A 469 8.68 -4.01 -35.12
CA MET A 469 9.35 -4.96 -34.23
C MET A 469 8.80 -6.38 -34.45
N GLU A 470 9.68 -7.36 -34.63
CA GLU A 470 9.30 -8.76 -34.82
C GLU A 470 8.63 -9.30 -33.55
N ARG A 471 7.46 -9.92 -33.70
CA ARG A 471 6.71 -10.51 -32.59
C ARG A 471 7.10 -11.98 -32.41
N VAL A 472 7.41 -12.36 -31.17
CA VAL A 472 7.72 -13.76 -30.80
C VAL A 472 6.69 -14.31 -29.81
N SER A 473 6.59 -15.64 -29.74
CA SER A 473 5.63 -16.34 -28.88
C SER A 473 6.23 -16.63 -27.50
N LEU A 474 5.86 -15.85 -26.50
CA LEU A 474 6.37 -15.97 -25.13
C LEU A 474 5.31 -16.58 -24.19
N LYS A 475 5.03 -17.88 -24.32
CA LYS A 475 4.00 -18.55 -23.52
C LYS A 475 4.52 -19.03 -22.17
N THR A 476 5.79 -19.40 -22.12
CA THR A 476 6.45 -19.95 -20.94
C THR A 476 7.75 -19.21 -20.62
N PRO A 477 8.23 -19.25 -19.37
CA PRO A 477 9.58 -18.80 -19.03
C PRO A 477 10.67 -19.46 -19.88
N LEU A 478 10.50 -20.73 -20.26
CA LEU A 478 11.42 -21.43 -21.14
C LEU A 478 11.44 -20.85 -22.57
N ASP A 479 10.28 -20.48 -23.11
CA ASP A 479 10.21 -19.79 -24.42
C ASP A 479 11.01 -18.47 -24.35
N LEU A 480 10.83 -17.69 -23.29
CA LEU A 480 11.60 -16.46 -23.09
C LEU A 480 13.10 -16.73 -23.01
N ALA A 481 13.54 -17.78 -22.29
CA ALA A 481 14.96 -18.13 -22.20
C ALA A 481 15.56 -18.43 -23.59
N ARG A 482 14.81 -19.12 -24.46
CA ARG A 482 15.25 -19.42 -25.83
C ARG A 482 15.32 -18.16 -26.69
N GLU A 483 14.29 -17.32 -26.65
CA GLU A 483 14.25 -16.08 -27.44
C GLU A 483 15.33 -15.08 -26.99
N VAL A 484 15.59 -14.97 -25.68
CA VAL A 484 16.74 -14.23 -25.14
C VAL A 484 18.05 -14.87 -25.59
N GLY A 485 18.12 -16.20 -25.61
CA GLY A 485 19.26 -16.97 -26.09
C GLY A 485 19.69 -16.65 -27.53
N LEU A 486 18.74 -16.29 -28.40
CA LEU A 486 18.97 -15.91 -29.80
C LEU A 486 19.44 -14.46 -29.96
N CYS A 487 19.31 -13.61 -28.94
CA CYS A 487 19.66 -12.19 -29.04
C CYS A 487 21.17 -11.96 -28.88
N ALA A 488 21.78 -11.16 -29.76
CA ALA A 488 23.15 -10.65 -29.57
C ALA A 488 23.22 -9.52 -28.53
N LEU A 489 22.10 -8.86 -28.28
CA LEU A 489 21.92 -7.83 -27.26
C LEU A 489 20.47 -7.85 -26.76
N VAL A 490 20.29 -7.67 -25.45
CA VAL A 490 18.97 -7.43 -24.84
C VAL A 490 18.92 -6.02 -24.29
N ILE A 491 17.89 -5.26 -24.67
CA ILE A 491 17.55 -3.97 -24.09
C ILE A 491 16.31 -4.15 -23.23
N SER A 492 16.40 -3.90 -21.93
CA SER A 492 15.28 -4.16 -21.03
C SER A 492 15.16 -3.13 -19.93
N VAL A 493 13.94 -2.75 -19.54
CA VAL A 493 13.69 -2.20 -18.19
C VAL A 493 13.81 -3.32 -17.14
N ASP A 494 13.90 -2.98 -15.86
CA ASP A 494 14.05 -3.94 -14.76
C ASP A 494 12.84 -4.91 -14.66
N THR A 495 12.99 -6.09 -15.27
CA THR A 495 11.96 -7.12 -15.45
C THR A 495 12.59 -8.51 -15.51
N LEU A 496 11.74 -9.54 -15.61
CA LEU A 496 12.14 -10.93 -15.91
C LEU A 496 13.10 -11.02 -17.12
N VAL A 497 12.91 -10.19 -18.15
CA VAL A 497 13.75 -10.21 -19.36
C VAL A 497 15.19 -9.79 -19.04
N ALA A 498 15.38 -8.77 -18.21
CA ALA A 498 16.71 -8.33 -17.77
C ALA A 498 17.41 -9.44 -16.96
N HIS A 499 16.72 -10.06 -16.02
CA HIS A 499 17.26 -11.16 -15.21
C HIS A 499 17.57 -12.40 -16.05
N MET A 500 16.74 -12.71 -17.05
CA MET A 500 16.97 -13.82 -17.98
C MET A 500 18.22 -13.58 -18.83
N ALA A 501 18.41 -12.37 -19.36
CA ALA A 501 19.60 -12.01 -20.12
C ALA A 501 20.86 -12.18 -19.28
N GLY A 502 20.86 -11.65 -18.05
CA GLY A 502 21.96 -11.81 -17.12
C GLY A 502 22.23 -13.27 -16.74
N ALA A 503 21.19 -14.07 -16.51
CA ALA A 503 21.32 -15.48 -16.16
C ALA A 503 21.94 -16.32 -17.29
N LEU A 504 21.69 -15.94 -18.55
CA LEU A 504 22.22 -16.57 -19.77
C LEU A 504 23.57 -15.99 -20.22
N GLY A 505 24.05 -14.91 -19.60
CA GLY A 505 25.26 -14.22 -20.05
C GLY A 505 25.10 -13.51 -21.38
N ARG A 506 23.90 -12.98 -21.67
CA ARG A 506 23.66 -12.13 -22.84
C ARG A 506 23.97 -10.68 -22.49
N PRO A 507 24.67 -9.92 -23.37
CA PRO A 507 24.87 -8.49 -23.16
C PRO A 507 23.53 -7.82 -22.87
N LEU A 508 23.48 -7.05 -21.79
CA LEU A 508 22.26 -6.42 -21.29
C LEU A 508 22.45 -4.91 -21.24
N TRP A 509 21.60 -4.20 -21.98
CA TRP A 509 21.43 -2.76 -21.84
C TRP A 509 20.19 -2.49 -20.99
N LEU A 510 20.42 -2.18 -19.72
CA LEU A 510 19.37 -1.94 -18.75
C LEU A 510 18.89 -0.48 -18.86
N LEU A 511 17.63 -0.31 -19.21
CA LEU A 511 16.91 0.96 -19.13
C LEU A 511 16.46 1.14 -17.67
N ASN A 512 17.33 1.74 -16.86
CA ASN A 512 17.12 1.82 -15.42
C ASN A 512 16.48 3.15 -15.03
N ARG A 513 15.54 3.08 -14.10
CA ARG A 513 14.83 4.26 -13.56
C ARG A 513 15.77 5.10 -12.67
N GLU A 514 15.38 6.35 -12.42
CA GLU A 514 16.03 7.16 -11.38
C GLU A 514 15.96 6.45 -10.02
N GLY A 515 17.07 6.50 -9.27
CA GLY A 515 17.27 5.78 -8.00
C GLY A 515 17.69 4.31 -8.17
N GLY A 516 17.26 3.65 -9.25
CA GLY A 516 17.54 2.25 -9.54
C GLY A 516 16.95 1.26 -8.51
N ASP A 517 17.00 -0.03 -8.85
CA ASP A 517 16.80 -1.12 -7.88
C ASP A 517 18.14 -1.57 -7.31
N TRP A 518 18.15 -2.06 -6.07
CA TRP A 518 19.36 -2.44 -5.35
C TRP A 518 20.21 -3.50 -6.07
N ARG A 519 19.60 -4.30 -6.95
CA ARG A 519 20.27 -5.33 -7.76
C ARG A 519 21.15 -4.75 -8.86
N TRP A 520 21.01 -3.46 -9.17
CA TRP A 520 21.70 -2.77 -10.26
C TRP A 520 22.50 -1.56 -9.76
N LYS A 521 22.82 -1.50 -8.46
CA LYS A 521 23.59 -0.41 -7.84
C LYS A 521 25.09 -0.70 -7.85
N ASP A 522 25.71 -0.85 -6.68
CA ASP A 522 27.17 -0.92 -6.51
C ASP A 522 27.71 -2.34 -6.64
N VAL A 523 26.83 -3.29 -6.99
CA VAL A 523 27.09 -4.73 -7.01
C VAL A 523 26.68 -5.30 -8.37
N ASP A 524 27.62 -5.97 -9.04
CA ASP A 524 27.42 -6.52 -10.38
C ASP A 524 26.81 -7.93 -10.36
N TRP A 525 25.49 -8.04 -10.23
CA TRP A 525 24.79 -9.34 -10.15
C TRP A 525 24.89 -10.21 -11.41
N TYR A 526 25.26 -9.60 -12.53
CA TYR A 526 25.41 -10.19 -13.84
C TYR A 526 26.56 -9.52 -14.59
N ARG A 527 27.16 -10.25 -15.53
CA ARG A 527 28.17 -9.70 -16.47
C ARG A 527 27.52 -8.92 -17.60
N ASP A 528 28.36 -8.08 -18.24
CA ASP A 528 28.04 -7.37 -19.48
C ASP A 528 26.75 -6.53 -19.42
N VAL A 529 26.53 -5.91 -18.26
CA VAL A 529 25.41 -4.98 -18.02
C VAL A 529 25.88 -3.55 -18.27
N HIS A 530 25.23 -2.85 -19.18
CA HIS A 530 25.38 -1.42 -19.39
C HIS A 530 24.07 -0.73 -19.05
N GLN A 531 24.12 0.31 -18.21
CA GLN A 531 22.91 0.96 -17.69
C GLN A 531 22.72 2.35 -18.31
N PHE A 532 21.53 2.61 -18.83
CA PHE A 532 21.08 3.94 -19.23
C PHE A 532 20.06 4.47 -18.23
N ARG A 533 20.18 5.73 -17.83
CA ARG A 533 19.32 6.34 -16.80
C ARG A 533 18.82 7.71 -17.25
N PRO A 534 17.53 8.04 -17.00
CA PRO A 534 17.04 9.39 -17.20
C PRO A 534 17.87 10.41 -16.41
N PRO A 535 18.04 11.65 -16.92
CA PRO A 535 18.61 12.73 -16.13
C PRO A 535 17.82 12.95 -14.83
N ALA A 536 18.53 13.21 -13.73
CA ALA A 536 17.91 13.37 -12.42
C ALA A 536 16.87 14.49 -12.41
N GLY A 537 15.69 14.22 -11.84
CA GLY A 537 14.57 15.17 -11.77
C GLY A 537 13.93 15.53 -13.11
N ALA A 538 14.25 14.83 -14.21
CA ALA A 538 13.56 15.04 -15.48
C ALA A 538 12.11 14.54 -15.42
N ASP A 539 11.21 15.21 -16.16
CA ASP A 539 9.89 14.64 -16.46
C ASP A 539 10.04 13.24 -17.05
N VAL A 540 9.21 12.29 -16.61
CA VAL A 540 9.34 10.87 -16.94
C VAL A 540 9.42 10.62 -18.46
N SER A 541 8.53 11.23 -19.25
CA SER A 541 8.51 10.99 -20.71
C SER A 541 9.69 11.65 -21.42
N LYS A 542 10.07 12.87 -21.00
CA LYS A 542 11.25 13.55 -21.54
C LYS A 542 12.54 12.81 -21.18
N GLY A 543 12.64 12.30 -19.96
CA GLY A 543 13.77 11.52 -19.48
C GLY A 543 13.98 10.26 -20.32
N TRP A 544 12.92 9.50 -20.59
CA TRP A 544 13.01 8.32 -21.44
C TRP A 544 13.35 8.62 -22.90
N THR A 545 12.90 9.77 -23.42
CA THR A 545 13.27 10.22 -24.77
C THR A 545 14.78 10.42 -24.88
N VAL A 546 15.40 11.09 -23.89
CA VAL A 546 16.86 11.29 -23.83
C VAL A 546 17.58 9.95 -23.76
N VAL A 547 17.14 9.05 -22.88
CA VAL A 547 17.72 7.70 -22.75
C VAL A 547 17.69 6.94 -24.07
N LEU A 548 16.57 6.93 -24.79
CA LEU A 548 16.49 6.20 -26.05
C LEU A 548 17.30 6.83 -27.18
N GLN A 549 17.54 8.14 -27.14
CA GLN A 549 18.50 8.79 -28.05
C GLN A 549 19.93 8.29 -27.79
N GLU A 550 20.33 8.21 -26.53
CA GLU A 550 21.64 7.67 -26.13
C GLU A 550 21.78 6.20 -26.56
N VAL A 551 20.75 5.38 -26.32
CA VAL A 551 20.70 3.98 -26.76
C VAL A 551 20.83 3.86 -28.27
N ALA A 552 20.11 4.68 -29.06
CA ALA A 552 20.19 4.63 -30.52
C ALA A 552 21.58 5.01 -31.05
N VAL A 553 22.23 6.01 -30.44
CA VAL A 553 23.62 6.38 -30.75
C VAL A 553 24.56 5.22 -30.43
N ALA A 554 24.44 4.62 -29.25
CA ALA A 554 25.26 3.50 -28.84
C ALA A 554 25.07 2.28 -29.76
N LEU A 555 23.83 1.96 -30.15
CA LEU A 555 23.56 0.87 -31.10
C LEU A 555 24.21 1.11 -32.46
N THR A 556 24.14 2.34 -32.95
CA THR A 556 24.74 2.72 -34.24
C THR A 556 26.25 2.56 -34.21
N LEU A 557 26.90 2.93 -33.10
CA LEU A 557 28.34 2.75 -32.91
C LEU A 557 28.72 1.26 -32.82
N ARG A 558 27.94 0.46 -32.09
CA ARG A 558 28.14 -1.00 -31.98
C ARG A 558 28.07 -1.69 -33.35
N GLY A 559 27.18 -1.26 -34.23
CA GLY A 559 27.08 -1.80 -35.59
C GLY A 559 28.23 -1.41 -36.53
N GLN A 560 29.10 -0.48 -36.11
CA GLN A 560 30.27 -0.02 -36.88
C GLN A 560 31.59 -0.66 -36.42
N GLU A 561 31.61 -1.35 -35.28
CA GLU A 561 32.79 -2.08 -34.82
C GLU A 561 33.04 -3.30 -35.74
N PRO A 562 34.23 -3.45 -36.34
CA PRO A 562 34.52 -4.59 -37.20
C PRO A 562 34.48 -5.88 -36.38
N GLU A 563 33.78 -6.89 -36.88
CA GLU A 563 33.73 -8.23 -36.27
C GLU A 563 35.15 -8.82 -36.19
N GLY A 564 35.79 -8.71 -35.02
CA GLY A 564 37.04 -9.38 -34.69
C GLY A 564 38.19 -8.45 -34.31
N SER A 565 38.42 -8.33 -33.00
CA SER A 565 39.74 -8.08 -32.41
C SER A 565 39.89 -8.86 -31.12
#